data_AF-A0A255GKH7-F1
#
_entry.id   AF-A0A255GKH7-F1
#
_cell.length_a   1.000
_cell.length_b   1.000
_cell.length_c   1.000
_cell.angle_alpha   90.00
_cell.angle_beta   90.00
_cell.angle_gamma   90.00
#
_symmetry.space_group_name_H-M   'P 1'
#
loop_
_entity.id
_entity.type
_entity.pdbx_description
1 polymer ?
#
loop_
_entity_poly.entity_id
_entity_poly.type
_entity_poly.pdbx_seq_one_letter_code
_entity_poly.pdbx_strand_id
1 'polypeptide(L)'
;GSLTNPRGLRAEGGDPARLPSGGVLLVANHPTAAAARLVLARLPWARRVRTSVVAAPIPAGRFDRLAQRLRDGGTVLVFPEGPPSADGGLGEFGDDAVRLATRSGAQVVPVGIRGALSAGGRERRGVDGRARVGVRLGDPLTGAGLTGAAEQRAAVQALLTEDAETWWQVQRRSDPVPAEQPHGWRQTWAQTAPARRGGMKDAPRIWR
;
A
#
# COMPACT_ATOMS: atom_id res chain seq x y z
N GLY A 1 -15.65 19.33 -6.52
CA GLY A 1 -16.08 17.96 -6.85
C GLY A 1 -15.78 17.04 -5.69
N SER A 2 -16.80 16.36 -5.16
CA SER A 2 -16.80 15.61 -3.89
C SER A 2 -15.55 14.73 -3.66
N LEU A 3 -14.82 15.02 -2.58
CA LEU A 3 -13.66 14.29 -2.08
C LEU A 3 -14.06 13.07 -1.22
N THR A 4 -15.12 12.38 -1.61
CA THR A 4 -15.45 11.07 -1.02
C THR A 4 -14.52 9.99 -1.57
N ASN A 5 -14.27 8.97 -0.74
CA ASN A 5 -13.54 7.74 -1.07
C ASN A 5 -13.83 7.31 -2.52
N PRO A 6 -12.82 6.90 -3.32
CA PRO A 6 -13.11 6.31 -4.62
C PRO A 6 -14.15 5.19 -4.45
N ARG A 7 -15.18 5.19 -5.31
CA ARG A 7 -16.30 4.25 -5.21
C ARG A 7 -15.75 2.83 -5.06
N GLY A 8 -16.08 2.16 -3.96
CA GLY A 8 -15.70 0.78 -3.71
C GLY A 8 -14.41 0.54 -2.92
N LEU A 9 -13.69 1.57 -2.45
CA LEU A 9 -12.50 1.39 -1.59
C LEU A 9 -12.68 2.10 -0.24
N ARG A 10 -12.21 1.50 0.85
CA ARG A 10 -12.14 2.12 2.20
C ARG A 10 -10.71 2.10 2.74
N ALA A 11 -10.12 3.28 2.96
CA ALA A 11 -8.81 3.41 3.60
C ALA A 11 -8.91 3.29 5.13
N GLU A 12 -8.13 2.39 5.74
CA GLU A 12 -8.05 2.14 7.19
C GLU A 12 -6.58 2.24 7.67
N GLY A 13 -6.35 2.58 8.95
CA GLY A 13 -5.00 2.65 9.54
C GLY A 13 -4.23 3.96 9.28
N GLY A 14 -3.15 4.20 10.02
CA GLY A 14 -2.36 5.43 9.94
C GLY A 14 -2.80 6.51 10.92
N ASP A 15 -1.87 6.95 11.76
CA ASP A 15 -2.07 8.01 12.74
C ASP A 15 -1.44 9.32 12.21
N PRO A 16 -2.24 10.31 11.81
CA PRO A 16 -1.73 11.58 11.33
C PRO A 16 -0.96 12.38 12.40
N ALA A 17 -1.06 12.02 13.68
CA ALA A 17 -0.24 12.59 14.74
C ALA A 17 1.26 12.21 14.61
N ARG A 18 1.59 11.17 13.83
CA ARG A 18 2.98 10.79 13.53
C ARG A 18 3.66 11.70 12.51
N LEU A 19 2.93 12.66 11.92
CA LEU A 19 3.50 13.59 10.96
C LEU A 19 4.27 14.73 11.66
N PRO A 20 5.54 14.95 11.29
CA PRO A 20 6.34 16.06 11.83
C PRO A 20 5.71 17.43 11.61
N SER A 21 5.91 18.37 12.54
CA SER A 21 5.38 19.74 12.47
C SER A 21 5.89 20.56 11.27
N GLY A 22 7.06 20.22 10.72
CA GLY A 22 7.66 20.88 9.56
C GLY A 22 7.27 20.29 8.20
N GLY A 23 8.15 20.50 7.22
CA GLY A 23 8.04 19.93 5.88
C GLY A 23 8.18 18.42 5.90
N VAL A 24 7.31 17.72 5.17
CA VAL A 24 7.26 16.25 5.17
C VAL A 24 7.27 15.70 3.75
N LEU A 25 8.21 14.79 3.49
CA LEU A 25 8.23 13.97 2.30
C LEU A 25 7.62 12.60 2.63
N LEU A 26 6.43 12.34 2.11
CA LEU A 26 5.78 11.03 2.18
C LEU A 26 6.30 10.17 1.03
N VAL A 27 6.89 9.02 1.36
CA VAL A 27 7.38 8.05 0.37
C VAL A 27 6.47 6.84 0.41
N ALA A 28 5.73 6.59 -0.67
CA ALA A 28 4.69 5.56 -0.70
C ALA A 28 4.91 4.58 -1.85
N ASN A 29 4.50 3.31 -1.65
CA ASN A 29 4.38 2.38 -2.76
C ASN A 29 3.23 2.79 -3.71
N HIS A 30 3.30 2.39 -4.98
CA HIS A 30 2.32 2.78 -6.00
C HIS A 30 1.50 1.59 -6.54
N PRO A 31 0.58 0.99 -5.75
CA PRO A 31 -0.09 -0.23 -6.17
C PRO A 31 -1.21 -0.01 -7.19
N THR A 32 -1.77 1.21 -7.27
CA THR A 32 -2.87 1.54 -8.19
C THR A 32 -2.85 3.03 -8.53
N ALA A 33 -3.53 3.42 -9.61
CA ALA A 33 -3.76 4.83 -9.95
C ALA A 33 -4.50 5.63 -8.84
N ALA A 34 -5.20 4.95 -7.92
CA ALA A 34 -5.91 5.58 -6.81
C ALA A 34 -5.03 5.82 -5.55
N ALA A 35 -3.77 5.35 -5.54
CA ALA A 35 -2.87 5.41 -4.38
C ALA A 35 -2.78 6.81 -3.75
N ALA A 36 -2.59 7.84 -4.58
CA ALA A 36 -2.53 9.22 -4.12
C ALA A 36 -3.79 9.63 -3.33
N ARG A 37 -4.97 9.27 -3.83
CA ARG A 37 -6.24 9.59 -3.18
C ARG A 37 -6.37 8.88 -1.84
N LEU A 38 -5.91 7.63 -1.77
CA LEU A 38 -5.94 6.82 -0.55
C LEU A 38 -5.06 7.43 0.54
N VAL A 39 -3.84 7.87 0.20
CA VAL A 39 -2.95 8.56 1.16
C VAL A 39 -3.52 9.91 1.58
N LEU A 40 -3.94 10.74 0.62
CA LEU A 40 -4.51 12.06 0.91
C LEU A 40 -5.74 11.96 1.82
N ALA A 41 -6.56 10.91 1.67
CA ALA A 41 -7.72 10.64 2.52
C ALA A 41 -7.37 10.48 4.01
N ARG A 42 -6.12 10.12 4.34
CA ARG A 42 -5.63 9.94 5.72
C ARG A 42 -4.97 11.17 6.32
N LEU A 43 -4.62 12.16 5.50
CA LEU A 43 -4.00 13.40 5.99
C LEU A 43 -5.04 14.36 6.59
N PRO A 44 -4.69 15.11 7.65
CA PRO A 44 -5.49 16.23 8.12
C PRO A 44 -5.76 17.22 6.98
N TRP A 45 -6.93 17.85 6.98
CA TRP A 45 -7.34 18.76 5.90
C TRP A 45 -6.29 19.83 5.58
N ALA A 46 -5.71 20.46 6.61
CA ALA A 46 -4.68 21.49 6.45
C ALA A 46 -3.43 21.00 5.70
N ARG A 47 -3.04 19.72 5.87
CA ARG A 47 -1.93 19.11 5.13
C ARG A 47 -2.37 18.67 3.74
N ARG A 48 -3.56 18.10 3.61
CA ARG A 48 -4.11 17.63 2.33
C ARG A 48 -4.09 18.74 1.27
N VAL A 49 -4.59 19.93 1.61
CA VAL A 49 -4.62 21.07 0.66
C VAL A 49 -3.23 21.63 0.36
N ARG A 50 -2.25 21.35 1.22
CA ARG A 50 -0.83 21.72 1.08
C ARG A 50 0.06 20.55 0.64
N THR A 51 -0.52 19.50 0.05
CA THR A 51 0.25 18.36 -0.47
C THR A 51 0.43 18.45 -1.99
N SER A 52 1.66 18.30 -2.47
CA SER A 52 1.94 18.04 -3.90
C SER A 52 2.15 16.54 -4.11
N VAL A 53 1.65 16.00 -5.21
CA VAL A 53 1.81 14.58 -5.55
C VAL A 53 2.68 14.45 -6.80
N VAL A 54 3.64 13.53 -6.77
CA VAL A 54 4.55 13.26 -7.88
C VAL A 54 4.93 11.77 -7.91
N ALA A 55 5.21 11.25 -9.10
CA ALA A 55 5.80 9.94 -9.29
C ALA A 55 7.16 10.10 -9.98
N ALA A 56 8.09 9.18 -9.73
CA ALA A 56 9.37 9.15 -10.42
C ALA A 56 9.21 8.74 -11.90
N PRO A 57 10.12 9.14 -12.80
CA PRO A 57 11.18 10.11 -12.58
C PRO A 57 10.63 11.55 -12.48
N ILE A 58 11.20 12.36 -11.58
CA ILE A 58 10.80 13.76 -11.38
C ILE A 58 11.56 14.66 -12.36
N PRO A 59 10.87 15.41 -13.25
CA PRO A 59 11.55 16.33 -14.16
C PRO A 59 12.34 17.41 -13.41
N ALA A 60 13.54 17.73 -13.89
CA ALA A 60 14.44 18.71 -13.27
C ALA A 60 13.75 20.05 -12.97
N GLY A 61 12.96 20.58 -13.92
CA GLY A 61 12.22 21.84 -13.75
C GLY A 61 11.09 21.80 -12.71
N ARG A 62 10.77 20.64 -12.12
CA ARG A 62 9.80 20.51 -11.02
C ARG A 62 10.51 20.35 -9.66
N PHE A 63 11.78 19.95 -9.65
CA PHE A 63 12.52 19.59 -8.45
C PHE A 63 12.63 20.75 -7.46
N ASP A 64 13.02 21.92 -7.94
CA ASP A 64 13.26 23.11 -7.12
C ASP A 64 12.00 23.60 -6.42
N ARG A 65 10.87 23.55 -7.13
CA ARG A 65 9.55 23.91 -6.57
C ARG A 65 9.10 22.94 -5.48
N LEU A 66 9.35 21.63 -5.66
CA LEU A 66 9.03 20.63 -4.65
C LEU A 66 9.92 20.80 -3.41
N ALA A 67 11.22 21.00 -3.60
CA ALA A 67 12.15 21.26 -2.51
C ALA A 67 11.81 22.55 -1.74
N GLN A 68 11.43 23.62 -2.44
CA GLN A 68 10.96 24.86 -1.80
C GLN A 68 9.69 24.61 -0.99
N ARG A 69 8.70 23.91 -1.54
CA ARG A 69 7.46 23.59 -0.82
C ARG A 69 7.73 22.84 0.48
N LEU A 70 8.67 21.92 0.46
CA LEU A 70 9.10 21.19 1.66
C LEU A 70 9.74 22.14 2.69
N ARG A 71 10.64 23.04 2.25
CA ARG A 71 11.24 24.08 3.13
C ARG A 71 10.19 25.01 3.74
N ASP A 72 9.11 25.30 3.02
CA ASP A 72 8.00 26.15 3.50
C ASP A 72 7.01 25.41 4.43
N GLY A 73 7.38 24.21 4.91
CA GLY A 73 6.53 23.39 5.79
C GLY A 73 5.38 22.68 5.07
N GLY A 74 5.42 22.59 3.74
CA GLY A 74 4.44 21.84 2.95
C GLY A 74 4.69 20.34 2.95
N THR A 75 3.82 19.60 2.26
CA THR A 75 3.96 18.15 2.11
C THR A 75 4.15 17.78 0.64
N VAL A 76 5.03 16.82 0.39
CA VAL A 76 5.18 16.18 -0.93
C VAL A 76 4.96 14.69 -0.74
N LEU A 77 4.07 14.11 -1.53
CA LEU A 77 3.89 12.67 -1.67
C LEU A 77 4.60 12.23 -2.95
N VAL A 78 5.58 11.34 -2.81
CA VAL A 78 6.34 10.76 -3.91
C VAL A 78 6.11 9.26 -4.01
N PHE A 79 5.92 8.80 -5.23
CA PHE A 79 5.93 7.38 -5.60
C PHE A 79 7.26 7.07 -6.31
N PRO A 80 8.29 6.57 -5.59
CA PRO A 80 9.64 6.41 -6.12
C PRO A 80 9.78 5.26 -7.11
N GLU A 81 8.83 4.33 -7.15
CA GLU A 81 8.72 3.27 -8.19
C GLU A 81 8.33 3.83 -9.57
N GLY A 82 7.76 5.04 -9.59
CA GLY A 82 7.22 5.66 -10.80
C GLY A 82 5.80 5.20 -11.10
N PRO A 83 5.48 4.71 -12.32
CA PRO A 83 4.13 4.25 -12.67
C PRO A 83 3.59 3.20 -11.70
N PRO A 84 2.25 3.06 -11.54
CA PRO A 84 1.70 2.03 -10.69
C PRO A 84 2.15 0.62 -11.11
N SER A 85 2.47 -0.20 -10.11
CA SER A 85 2.84 -1.60 -10.32
C SER A 85 1.67 -2.40 -10.90
N ALA A 86 1.91 -3.16 -11.97
CA ALA A 86 0.89 -3.97 -12.64
C ALA A 86 0.38 -5.11 -11.74
N ASP A 87 1.27 -5.73 -10.97
CA ASP A 87 0.98 -6.90 -10.12
C ASP A 87 0.84 -6.55 -8.64
N GLY A 88 1.07 -5.27 -8.27
CA GLY A 88 0.97 -4.81 -6.88
C GLY A 88 2.16 -5.07 -5.99
N GLY A 89 3.22 -5.65 -6.55
CA GLY A 89 4.50 -5.79 -5.86
C GLY A 89 5.18 -4.43 -5.67
N LEU A 90 6.05 -4.36 -4.66
CA LEU A 90 6.92 -3.21 -4.39
C LEU A 90 8.14 -3.26 -5.32
N GLY A 91 8.12 -2.40 -6.34
CA GLY A 91 9.20 -2.19 -7.29
C GLY A 91 10.44 -1.54 -6.68
N GLU A 92 11.42 -1.24 -7.55
CA GLU A 92 12.64 -0.54 -7.16
C GLU A 92 12.35 0.95 -6.89
N PHE A 93 13.04 1.53 -5.92
CA PHE A 93 12.90 2.94 -5.59
C PHE A 93 14.02 3.72 -6.29
N GLY A 94 13.66 4.69 -7.11
CA GLY A 94 14.63 5.64 -7.66
C GLY A 94 15.10 6.67 -6.62
N ASP A 95 16.21 7.34 -6.92
CA ASP A 95 16.86 8.29 -6.01
C ASP A 95 16.14 9.64 -5.86
N ASP A 96 15.07 9.89 -6.59
CA ASP A 96 14.40 11.20 -6.59
C ASP A 96 13.84 11.58 -5.21
N ALA A 97 13.34 10.61 -4.45
CA ALA A 97 12.89 10.83 -3.09
C ALA A 97 14.05 11.22 -2.17
N VAL A 98 15.17 10.50 -2.25
CA VAL A 98 16.41 10.81 -1.53
C VAL A 98 16.90 12.20 -1.87
N ARG A 99 17.01 12.52 -3.17
CA ARG A 99 17.46 13.83 -3.64
C ARG A 99 16.55 14.96 -3.14
N LEU A 100 15.23 14.74 -3.07
CA LEU A 100 14.29 15.73 -2.54
C LEU A 100 14.47 15.93 -1.04
N ALA A 101 14.62 14.84 -0.28
CA ALA A 101 14.88 14.87 1.15
C ALA A 101 16.17 15.65 1.45
N THR A 102 17.29 15.27 0.82
CA THR A 102 18.59 15.91 0.98
C THR A 102 18.56 17.40 0.63
N ARG A 103 17.92 17.76 -0.50
CA ARG A 103 17.89 19.17 -0.94
C ARG A 103 16.98 20.06 -0.11
N SER A 104 15.94 19.51 0.51
CA SER A 104 14.98 20.27 1.30
C SER A 104 15.23 20.23 2.81
N GLY A 105 15.98 19.24 3.30
CA GLY A 105 16.12 18.96 4.73
C GLY A 105 14.83 18.42 5.37
N ALA A 106 13.83 18.06 4.57
CA ALA A 106 12.55 17.57 5.09
C ALA A 106 12.67 16.15 5.65
N GLN A 107 11.86 15.86 6.67
CA GLN A 107 11.74 14.51 7.19
C GLN A 107 11.02 13.60 6.21
N VAL A 108 11.52 12.37 6.08
CA VAL A 108 10.96 11.34 5.22
C VAL A 108 10.07 10.44 6.06
N VAL A 109 8.82 10.24 5.65
CA VAL A 109 7.87 9.34 6.31
C VAL A 109 7.43 8.26 5.32
N PRO A 110 7.68 6.96 5.62
CA PRO A 110 7.28 5.87 4.75
C PRO A 110 5.76 5.63 4.86
N VAL A 111 5.15 5.25 3.75
CA VAL A 111 3.71 4.97 3.66
C VAL A 111 3.48 3.64 2.94
N GLY A 112 2.86 2.69 3.63
CA GLY A 112 2.44 1.41 3.06
C GLY A 112 0.97 1.44 2.63
N ILE A 113 0.69 1.06 1.39
CA ILE A 113 -0.65 0.91 0.82
C ILE A 113 -0.85 -0.55 0.43
N ARG A 114 -1.79 -1.24 1.07
CA ARG A 114 -2.07 -2.66 0.86
C ARG A 114 -3.55 -2.93 0.59
N GLY A 115 -3.85 -3.97 -0.18
CA GLY A 115 -5.23 -4.39 -0.48
C GLY A 115 -5.89 -3.63 -1.64
N ALA A 116 -5.17 -2.70 -2.29
CA ALA A 116 -5.70 -1.87 -3.36
C ALA A 116 -6.04 -2.66 -4.66
N LEU A 117 -5.33 -3.75 -4.95
CA LEU A 117 -5.56 -4.60 -6.14
C LEU A 117 -6.48 -5.80 -5.88
N SER A 118 -6.64 -6.23 -4.63
CA SER A 118 -7.52 -7.36 -4.28
C SER A 118 -9.00 -6.97 -4.20
N ALA A 119 -9.40 -5.85 -4.80
CA ALA A 119 -10.76 -5.32 -4.79
C ALA A 119 -11.78 -6.15 -5.57
N GLY A 120 -11.34 -7.23 -6.25
CA GLY A 120 -12.18 -8.18 -6.98
C GLY A 120 -12.72 -9.36 -6.15
N GLY A 121 -12.07 -9.76 -5.05
CA GLY A 121 -12.47 -10.93 -4.26
C GLY A 121 -13.65 -10.66 -3.33
N ARG A 122 -14.69 -11.50 -3.37
CA ARG A 122 -15.93 -11.35 -2.57
C ARG A 122 -15.65 -11.38 -1.06
N GLU A 123 -14.66 -12.17 -0.63
CA GLU A 123 -14.16 -12.22 0.76
C GLU A 123 -13.42 -10.96 1.26
N ARG A 124 -13.12 -9.97 0.40
CA ARG A 124 -12.34 -8.77 0.76
C ARG A 124 -13.17 -7.49 0.78
N ARG A 125 -14.48 -7.60 0.58
CA ARG A 125 -15.44 -6.51 0.70
C ARG A 125 -15.95 -6.44 2.14
N GLY A 126 -16.01 -5.23 2.70
CA GLY A 126 -16.69 -5.00 3.97
C GLY A 126 -18.19 -5.31 3.87
N VAL A 127 -18.90 -5.24 5.00
CA VAL A 127 -20.37 -5.39 5.07
C VAL A 127 -21.09 -4.43 4.09
N ASP A 128 -20.44 -3.32 3.73
CA ASP A 128 -20.89 -2.32 2.77
C ASP A 128 -20.53 -2.63 1.29
N GLY A 129 -19.96 -3.80 1.00
CA GLY A 129 -19.58 -4.20 -0.35
C GLY A 129 -18.31 -3.53 -0.90
N ARG A 130 -17.58 -2.76 -0.08
CA ARG A 130 -16.37 -2.02 -0.52
C ARG A 130 -15.10 -2.78 -0.15
N ALA A 131 -14.17 -2.87 -1.09
CA ALA A 131 -12.86 -3.44 -0.84
C ALA A 131 -12.08 -2.60 0.19
N ARG A 132 -11.55 -3.25 1.23
CA ARG A 132 -10.78 -2.57 2.27
C ARG A 132 -9.33 -2.41 1.82
N VAL A 133 -8.81 -1.20 1.96
CA VAL A 133 -7.43 -0.82 1.65
C VAL A 133 -6.76 -0.35 2.92
N GLY A 134 -5.65 -0.97 3.32
CA GLY A 134 -4.82 -0.48 4.41
C GLY A 134 -3.94 0.65 3.90
N VAL A 135 -3.92 1.79 4.62
CA VAL A 135 -2.96 2.87 4.40
C VAL A 135 -2.28 3.15 5.73
N ARG A 136 -1.00 2.83 5.84
CA ARG A 136 -0.25 3.00 7.09
C ARG A 136 0.87 4.02 6.91
N LEU A 137 0.90 5.01 7.80
CA LEU A 137 2.03 5.93 7.92
C LEU A 137 2.99 5.36 8.97
N GLY A 138 4.27 5.24 8.62
CA GLY A 138 5.32 4.85 9.54
C GLY A 138 5.89 6.04 10.31
N ASP A 139 6.97 5.77 11.05
CA ASP A 139 7.70 6.81 11.77
C ASP A 139 8.67 7.55 10.83
N PRO A 140 8.97 8.83 11.10
CA PRO A 140 9.97 9.57 10.36
C PRO A 140 11.32 8.84 10.36
N LEU A 141 11.90 8.66 9.17
CA LEU A 141 13.19 7.99 9.01
C LEU A 141 14.32 8.87 9.57
N THR A 142 15.36 8.20 10.07
CA THR A 142 16.57 8.83 10.60
C THR A 142 17.82 8.17 9.99
N GLY A 143 18.95 8.86 10.03
CA GLY A 143 20.23 8.31 9.56
C GLY A 143 20.17 7.90 8.07
N ALA A 144 20.61 6.67 7.78
CA ALA A 144 20.65 6.13 6.41
C ALA A 144 19.29 6.13 5.69
N GLY A 145 18.17 6.04 6.42
CA GLY A 145 16.83 6.11 5.84
C GLY A 145 16.46 7.47 5.21
N LEU A 146 17.20 8.53 5.52
CA LEU A 146 17.04 9.83 4.88
C LEU A 146 17.80 9.92 3.54
N THR A 147 18.88 9.13 3.40
CA THR A 147 19.89 9.30 2.35
C THR A 147 19.99 8.13 1.39
N GLY A 148 19.22 7.05 1.58
CA GLY A 148 19.31 5.85 0.75
C GLY A 148 17.95 5.34 0.28
N ALA A 149 17.84 5.07 -1.03
CA ALA A 149 16.60 4.60 -1.65
C ALA A 149 16.25 3.17 -1.21
N ALA A 150 17.27 2.33 -0.99
CA ALA A 150 17.10 0.96 -0.51
C ALA A 150 16.50 0.93 0.90
N GLU A 151 16.93 1.82 1.78
CA GLU A 151 16.44 1.96 3.15
C GLU A 151 15.01 2.51 3.17
N GLN A 152 14.71 3.51 2.34
CA GLN A 152 13.35 4.01 2.16
C GLN A 152 12.41 2.91 1.66
N ARG A 153 12.87 2.11 0.69
CA ARG A 153 12.13 0.93 0.20
C ARG A 153 11.94 -0.10 1.30
N ALA A 154 12.98 -0.42 2.06
CA ALA A 154 12.92 -1.37 3.17
C ALA A 154 11.94 -0.92 4.25
N ALA A 155 11.89 0.38 4.55
CA ALA A 155 10.93 0.93 5.50
C ALA A 155 9.48 0.80 5.01
N VAL A 156 9.22 1.09 3.73
CA VAL A 156 7.89 0.87 3.12
C VAL A 156 7.55 -0.62 3.11
N GLN A 157 8.50 -1.50 2.77
CA GLN A 157 8.32 -2.95 2.80
C GLN A 157 7.98 -3.45 4.21
N ALA A 158 8.63 -2.94 5.25
CA ALA A 158 8.33 -3.30 6.63
C ALA A 158 6.88 -2.96 7.00
N LEU A 159 6.38 -1.79 6.60
CA LEU A 159 4.97 -1.42 6.81
C LEU A 159 4.01 -2.37 6.07
N LEU A 160 4.36 -2.79 4.86
CA LEU A 160 3.55 -3.73 4.08
C LEU A 160 3.52 -5.14 4.68
N THR A 161 4.63 -5.57 5.30
CA THR A 161 4.74 -6.85 6.01
C THR A 161 3.97 -6.81 7.34
N GLU A 162 4.14 -5.76 8.13
CA GLU A 162 3.45 -5.59 9.42
C GLU A 162 1.93 -5.54 9.23
N ASP A 163 1.45 -4.85 8.20
CA ASP A 163 0.03 -4.82 7.85
C ASP A 163 -0.48 -6.21 7.43
N ALA A 164 0.33 -7.00 6.72
CA ALA A 164 -0.02 -8.37 6.39
C ALA A 164 -0.22 -9.21 7.65
N GLU A 165 0.69 -9.13 8.62
CA GLU A 165 0.63 -9.88 9.88
C GLU A 165 -0.54 -9.43 10.77
N THR A 166 -0.74 -8.12 10.90
CA THR A 166 -1.84 -7.54 11.67
C THR A 166 -3.19 -7.90 11.04
N TRP A 167 -3.29 -7.85 9.71
CA TRP A 167 -4.48 -8.27 8.97
C TRP A 167 -4.72 -9.79 9.09
N TRP A 168 -3.66 -10.62 9.01
CA TRP A 168 -3.74 -12.06 9.28
C TRP A 168 -4.22 -12.36 10.72
N GLN A 169 -3.89 -11.52 11.71
CA GLN A 169 -4.39 -11.66 13.09
C GLN A 169 -5.87 -11.26 13.21
N VAL A 170 -6.32 -10.21 12.52
CA VAL A 170 -7.74 -9.83 12.46
C VAL A 170 -8.57 -10.91 11.76
N GLN A 171 -8.03 -11.54 10.72
CA GLN A 171 -8.69 -12.65 10.02
C GLN A 171 -8.80 -13.91 10.91
N ARG A 172 -7.75 -14.28 11.66
CA ARG A 172 -7.79 -15.44 12.58
C ARG A 172 -8.69 -15.27 13.81
N ARG A 173 -8.94 -14.03 14.26
CA ARG A 173 -9.96 -13.76 15.29
C ARG A 173 -11.39 -13.93 14.76
N SER A 174 -11.56 -13.98 13.45
CA SER A 174 -12.87 -14.08 12.80
C SER A 174 -13.24 -15.52 12.37
N ASP A 175 -12.31 -16.49 12.43
CA ASP A 175 -12.55 -17.96 12.48
C ASP A 175 -11.20 -18.73 12.49
N PRO A 176 -11.06 -19.90 13.15
CA PRO A 176 -9.86 -20.74 13.09
C PRO A 176 -9.94 -21.79 11.97
N VAL A 177 -9.03 -21.76 11.01
CA VAL A 177 -8.68 -22.93 10.17
C VAL A 177 -7.15 -22.97 9.98
N PRO A 178 -6.47 -24.13 10.14
CA PRO A 178 -5.01 -24.21 10.14
C PRO A 178 -4.37 -24.06 8.75
N ALA A 179 -3.09 -23.66 8.75
CA ALA A 179 -2.31 -23.22 7.61
C ALA A 179 -1.66 -24.34 6.79
N GLU A 180 -1.60 -24.14 5.46
CA GLU A 180 -0.54 -24.67 4.59
C GLU A 180 -0.14 -23.57 3.58
N GLN A 181 1.17 -23.35 3.41
CA GLN A 181 1.72 -22.54 2.31
C GLN A 181 2.31 -23.49 1.26
N PRO A 182 2.05 -23.29 -0.05
CA PRO A 182 3.18 -22.92 -0.93
C PRO A 182 2.84 -22.10 -2.20
N HIS A 183 3.92 -21.63 -2.81
CA HIS A 183 4.08 -20.72 -3.95
C HIS A 183 3.77 -21.27 -5.36
N GLY A 184 3.58 -20.34 -6.30
CA GLY A 184 4.34 -20.35 -7.55
C GLY A 184 3.51 -20.57 -8.80
N TRP A 185 3.14 -21.81 -9.09
CA TRP A 185 2.51 -22.16 -10.37
C TRP A 185 1.16 -22.88 -10.23
N ARG A 186 0.79 -23.30 -9.00
CA ARG A 186 -0.56 -23.82 -8.69
C ARG A 186 -1.61 -22.71 -8.50
N GLN A 187 -1.19 -21.45 -8.31
CA GLN A 187 -2.09 -20.28 -8.16
C GLN A 187 -2.79 -19.86 -9.47
N THR A 188 -2.29 -20.29 -10.63
CA THR A 188 -2.88 -19.90 -11.94
C THR A 188 -3.83 -20.97 -12.52
N TRP A 189 -3.71 -22.24 -12.11
CA TRP A 189 -4.52 -23.35 -12.66
C TRP A 189 -5.58 -23.92 -11.71
N ALA A 190 -5.49 -23.68 -10.39
CA ALA A 190 -6.56 -24.06 -9.46
C ALA A 190 -7.85 -23.22 -9.66
N GLN A 191 -7.77 -22.11 -10.40
CA GLN A 191 -8.90 -21.23 -10.71
C GLN A 191 -9.66 -21.58 -12.01
N THR A 192 -9.34 -22.67 -12.71
CA THR A 192 -10.03 -23.02 -13.98
C THR A 192 -10.46 -24.48 -14.15
N ALA A 193 -10.38 -25.33 -13.11
CA ALA A 193 -10.88 -26.70 -13.24
C ALA A 193 -12.41 -26.79 -12.96
N PRO A 194 -13.25 -27.25 -13.90
CA PRO A 194 -14.60 -27.67 -13.56
C PRO A 194 -14.53 -28.92 -12.68
N ALA A 195 -15.43 -29.02 -11.68
CA ALA A 195 -15.51 -30.21 -10.85
C ALA A 195 -15.75 -31.45 -11.72
N ARG A 196 -14.76 -32.35 -11.76
CA ARG A 196 -14.93 -33.71 -12.27
C ARG A 196 -16.02 -34.40 -11.44
N ARG A 197 -16.96 -35.03 -12.14
CA ARG A 197 -18.00 -35.91 -11.60
C ARG A 197 -17.33 -36.98 -10.72
N GLY A 198 -17.35 -36.78 -9.41
CA GLY A 198 -16.85 -37.74 -8.43
C GLY A 198 -17.84 -38.90 -8.34
N GLY A 199 -17.47 -40.05 -8.92
CA GLY A 199 -18.12 -41.31 -8.63
C GLY A 199 -17.63 -41.86 -7.30
N MET A 200 -18.55 -42.41 -6.50
CA MET A 200 -18.25 -43.56 -5.66
C MET A 200 -19.29 -44.61 -5.99
N LYS A 201 -18.82 -45.79 -6.42
CA LYS A 201 -19.65 -46.96 -6.62
C LYS A 201 -20.00 -47.49 -5.24
N ASP A 202 -21.28 -47.50 -4.89
CA ASP A 202 -21.77 -48.35 -3.82
C ASP A 202 -21.45 -49.80 -4.17
N ALA A 203 -20.68 -50.48 -3.32
CA ALA A 203 -20.56 -51.93 -3.37
C ALA A 203 -21.72 -52.52 -2.55
N PRO A 204 -22.57 -53.40 -3.13
CA PRO A 204 -23.67 -53.98 -2.40
C PRO A 204 -23.18 -55.06 -1.42
N ARG A 205 -23.55 -54.93 -0.15
CA ARG A 205 -23.52 -56.03 0.82
C ARG A 205 -24.72 -56.92 0.55
N ILE A 206 -24.51 -58.03 -0.15
CA ILE A 206 -25.49 -59.11 -0.27
C ILE A 206 -25.19 -60.10 0.86
N TRP A 207 -26.16 -60.30 1.74
CA TRP A 207 -26.29 -61.51 2.56
C TRP A 207 -27.30 -62.45 1.88
N ARG A 208 -27.01 -63.75 1.96
CA ARG A 208 -27.69 -64.94 1.40
C ARG A 208 -27.13 -65.46 0.08
#